data_AF-A0A952RC44-F1
#
_entry.id   AF-A0A952RC44-F1
#
_cell.length_a   1.000
_cell.length_b   1.000
_cell.length_c   1.000
_cell.angle_alpha   90.00
_cell.angle_beta   90.00
_cell.angle_gamma   90.00
#
_symmetry.space_group_name_H-M   'P 1'
#
loop_
_entity.id
_entity.type
_entity.pdbx_description
1 polymer ?
#
loop_
_entity_poly.entity_id
_entity_poly.type
_entity_poly.pdbx_seq_one_letter_code
_entity_poly.pdbx_strand_id
1 'polypeptide(L)'
;MSTAVGALAQDVTELARRGVESWRLSEGQLTVSVVAPSVSARDADLALATLLDRVRAASTRERAREHGAEEGFRIEDAAAIALGLPPGLDADKLSAWLARRMTLACPLGVVVREGPIALAAALRHRVGFAPDRARYERQLDGRVRVEAFELHPVEHCNLRCANCCNMSPLVGEHWLSAAEVSALARRMAEAVVADVVKVMGGEPLLHPEIAQVVWALRESGVGDRVRLFTNGLLLRSMKEEFWESLDELTISSYSSAPVKPAILELARAKARQHDVVLNVKPVDSFNQVLSPRYEADDGRTRRTFERCWLRHRCMVVRGGRFFTCTRAAYAGEFLQRVRHEAPPSDTPLDRTGDGVAIEGVELAERIQAYLNRSAPLAACRYCFGGDGPSEPHYQLSRAEAAAGVLSRKLLVL
;
A
#
# COMPACT_ATOMS: atom_id res chain seq x y z
N MET A 1 -8.78 -4.26 28.68
CA MET A 1 -8.98 -4.74 27.30
C MET A 1 -10.18 -4.04 26.70
N SER A 2 -10.14 -3.63 25.42
CA SER A 2 -11.33 -3.09 24.76
C SER A 2 -12.42 -4.16 24.67
N THR A 3 -13.69 -3.75 24.60
CA THR A 3 -14.84 -4.67 24.47
C THR A 3 -14.72 -5.60 23.26
N ALA A 4 -14.16 -5.09 22.15
CA ALA A 4 -13.89 -5.87 20.94
C ALA A 4 -12.85 -6.98 21.14
N VAL A 5 -11.75 -6.69 21.86
CA VAL A 5 -10.73 -7.71 22.17
C VAL A 5 -11.29 -8.77 23.12
N GLY A 6 -12.14 -8.38 24.07
CA GLY A 6 -12.80 -9.31 24.99
C GLY A 6 -13.70 -10.33 24.29
N ALA A 7 -14.48 -9.90 23.29
CA ALA A 7 -15.30 -10.80 22.47
C ALA A 7 -14.44 -11.77 21.63
N LEU A 8 -13.38 -11.26 20.99
CA LEU A 8 -12.45 -12.11 20.22
C LEU A 8 -11.69 -13.11 21.11
N ALA A 9 -11.38 -12.75 22.35
CA ALA A 9 -10.76 -13.65 23.33
C ALA A 9 -11.65 -14.86 23.66
N GLN A 10 -12.97 -14.66 23.74
CA GLN A 10 -13.93 -15.75 23.88
C GLN A 10 -13.95 -16.62 22.62
N ASP A 11 -13.95 -16.00 21.44
CA ASP A 11 -13.94 -16.72 20.16
C ASP A 11 -12.71 -17.64 20.03
N VAL A 12 -11.49 -17.16 20.30
CA VAL A 12 -10.29 -18.02 20.22
C VAL A 12 -10.29 -19.14 21.25
N THR A 13 -10.93 -18.93 22.40
CA THR A 13 -11.08 -19.95 23.44
C THR A 13 -12.03 -21.06 22.99
N GLU A 14 -13.14 -20.71 22.34
CA GLU A 14 -14.11 -21.66 21.79
C GLU A 14 -13.58 -22.36 20.52
N LEU A 15 -12.89 -21.62 19.65
CA LEU A 15 -12.33 -22.16 18.40
C LEU A 15 -11.29 -23.23 18.67
N ALA A 16 -10.38 -22.98 19.62
CA ALA A 16 -9.36 -23.94 20.02
C ALA A 16 -9.95 -25.26 20.53
N ARG A 17 -11.13 -25.23 21.16
CA ARG A 17 -11.83 -26.43 21.64
C ARG A 17 -12.48 -27.22 20.52
N ARG A 18 -13.03 -26.52 19.51
CA ARG A 18 -13.77 -27.16 18.40
C ARG A 18 -12.88 -27.54 17.22
N GLY A 19 -11.77 -26.85 17.01
CA GLY A 19 -10.85 -27.04 15.89
C GLY A 19 -11.43 -26.62 14.52
N VAL A 20 -12.54 -25.87 14.50
CA VAL A 20 -13.24 -25.48 13.27
C VAL A 20 -13.11 -23.98 13.03
N GLU A 21 -12.69 -23.57 11.83
CA GLU A 21 -12.69 -22.16 11.42
C GLU A 21 -14.11 -21.56 11.48
N SER A 22 -14.21 -20.26 11.76
CA SER A 22 -15.52 -19.58 11.81
C SER A 22 -15.50 -18.20 11.17
N TRP A 23 -16.65 -17.84 10.60
CA TRP A 23 -16.91 -16.57 9.92
C TRP A 23 -18.20 -15.97 10.43
N ARG A 24 -18.17 -14.69 10.81
CA ARG A 24 -19.37 -13.96 11.24
C ARG A 24 -19.33 -12.54 10.70
N LEU A 25 -20.35 -12.16 9.93
CA LEU A 25 -20.54 -10.79 9.46
C LEU A 25 -21.61 -10.12 10.32
N SER A 26 -21.29 -8.95 10.91
CA SER A 26 -22.23 -8.16 11.71
C SER A 26 -21.91 -6.68 11.53
N GLU A 27 -22.90 -5.86 11.16
CA GLU A 27 -22.78 -4.40 11.05
C GLU A 27 -21.58 -3.92 10.21
N GLY A 28 -21.30 -4.58 9.08
CA GLY A 28 -20.16 -4.22 8.20
C GLY A 28 -18.78 -4.60 8.75
N GLN A 29 -18.73 -5.36 9.85
CA GLN A 29 -17.53 -5.97 10.40
C GLN A 29 -17.55 -7.49 10.15
N LEU A 30 -16.48 -8.00 9.53
CA LEU A 30 -16.26 -9.42 9.36
C LEU A 30 -15.32 -9.94 10.45
N THR A 31 -15.78 -10.87 11.27
CA THR A 31 -14.93 -11.61 12.20
C THR A 31 -14.53 -12.95 11.56
N VAL A 32 -13.23 -13.17 11.43
CA VAL A 32 -12.64 -14.42 10.93
C VAL A 32 -11.84 -15.07 12.04
N SER A 33 -12.11 -16.34 12.32
CA SER A 33 -11.34 -17.12 13.29
C SER A 33 -10.76 -18.37 12.65
N VAL A 34 -9.47 -18.60 12.85
CA VAL A 34 -8.73 -19.74 12.32
C VAL A 34 -7.90 -20.41 13.42
N VAL A 35 -7.72 -21.73 13.33
CA VAL A 35 -6.94 -22.53 14.27
C VAL A 35 -5.91 -23.36 13.52
N ALA A 36 -4.67 -23.35 14.00
CA ALA A 36 -3.60 -24.18 13.44
C ALA A 36 -3.78 -25.62 13.90
N PRO A 37 -3.24 -26.62 13.17
CA PRO A 37 -2.97 -27.92 13.74
C PRO A 37 -2.10 -27.79 15.01
N SER A 38 -2.12 -28.80 15.89
CA SER A 38 -1.18 -28.85 17.02
C SER A 38 0.25 -28.90 16.48
N VAL A 39 1.11 -28.01 16.96
CA VAL A 39 2.50 -27.85 16.49
C VAL A 39 3.46 -27.79 17.66
N SER A 40 4.73 -28.13 17.41
CA SER A 40 5.79 -28.00 18.40
C SER A 40 6.10 -26.53 18.68
N ALA A 41 6.73 -26.24 19.83
CA ALA A 41 7.18 -24.89 20.15
C ALA A 41 8.17 -24.32 19.12
N ARG A 42 8.94 -25.18 18.44
CA ARG A 42 9.89 -24.79 17.39
C ARG A 42 9.18 -24.30 16.12
N ASP A 43 7.94 -24.75 15.89
CA ASP A 43 7.17 -24.44 14.69
C ASP A 43 6.09 -23.38 14.93
N ALA A 44 6.03 -22.80 16.14
CA ALA A 44 5.00 -21.84 16.52
C ALA A 44 4.96 -20.60 15.62
N ASP A 45 6.13 -20.07 15.24
CA ASP A 45 6.23 -18.92 14.32
C ASP A 45 5.65 -19.26 12.93
N LEU A 46 5.93 -20.47 12.43
CA LEU A 46 5.43 -20.95 11.14
C LEU A 46 3.92 -21.20 11.17
N ALA A 47 3.42 -21.76 12.27
CA ALA A 47 2.00 -21.95 12.48
C ALA A 47 1.25 -20.62 12.54
N LEU A 48 1.80 -19.62 13.25
CA LEU A 48 1.22 -18.28 13.32
C LEU A 48 1.21 -17.59 11.94
N ALA A 49 2.29 -17.71 11.17
CA ALA A 49 2.33 -17.22 9.79
C ALA A 49 1.29 -17.89 8.90
N THR A 50 1.10 -19.20 9.05
CA THR A 50 0.09 -19.96 8.31
C THR A 50 -1.33 -19.51 8.68
N LEU A 51 -1.59 -19.23 9.96
CA LEU A 51 -2.88 -18.68 10.39
C LEU A 51 -3.14 -17.32 9.79
N LEU A 52 -2.14 -16.44 9.75
CA LEU A 52 -2.28 -15.13 9.15
C LEU A 52 -2.62 -15.22 7.65
N ASP A 53 -1.96 -16.12 6.91
CA ASP A 53 -2.26 -16.38 5.50
C ASP A 53 -3.68 -16.97 5.32
N ARG A 54 -4.14 -17.82 6.25
CA ARG A 54 -5.54 -18.33 6.25
C ARG A 54 -6.55 -17.23 6.50
N VAL A 55 -6.31 -16.31 7.44
CA VAL A 55 -7.20 -15.15 7.64
C VAL A 55 -7.25 -14.30 6.38
N ARG A 56 -6.11 -14.03 5.72
CA ARG A 56 -6.06 -13.30 4.44
C ARG A 56 -6.88 -14.00 3.36
N ALA A 57 -6.74 -15.31 3.21
CA ALA A 57 -7.50 -16.09 2.23
C ALA A 57 -9.01 -16.03 2.52
N ALA A 58 -9.39 -16.23 3.78
CA ALA A 58 -10.75 -16.15 4.27
C ALA A 58 -11.39 -14.75 4.15
N SER A 59 -10.57 -13.70 4.12
CA SER A 59 -11.04 -12.31 4.01
C SER A 59 -11.04 -11.77 2.58
N THR A 60 -10.66 -12.58 1.58
CA THR A 60 -10.74 -12.19 0.16
C THR A 60 -12.16 -11.82 -0.24
N ARG A 61 -12.32 -10.99 -1.28
CA ARG A 61 -13.65 -10.59 -1.77
C ARG A 61 -14.52 -11.78 -2.17
N GLU A 62 -13.92 -12.78 -2.80
CA GLU A 62 -14.61 -14.01 -3.20
C GLU A 62 -15.16 -14.74 -1.98
N ARG A 63 -14.31 -15.03 -0.99
CA ARG A 63 -14.73 -15.70 0.26
C ARG A 63 -15.70 -14.87 1.10
N ALA A 64 -15.46 -13.56 1.23
CA ALA A 64 -16.33 -12.69 2.00
C ALA A 64 -17.76 -12.63 1.40
N ARG A 65 -17.90 -12.72 0.08
CA ARG A 65 -19.19 -12.79 -0.61
C ARG A 65 -19.97 -14.07 -0.35
N GLU A 66 -19.28 -15.20 -0.18
CA GLU A 66 -19.92 -16.47 0.26
C GLU A 66 -20.65 -16.29 1.61
N HIS A 67 -20.26 -15.28 2.39
CA HIS A 67 -20.80 -14.95 3.71
C HIS A 67 -21.58 -13.63 3.76
N GLY A 68 -22.01 -13.10 2.60
CA GLY A 68 -22.91 -11.95 2.52
C GLY A 68 -22.26 -10.57 2.57
N ALA A 69 -20.93 -10.47 2.52
CA ALA A 69 -20.26 -9.18 2.37
C ALA A 69 -20.20 -8.75 0.90
N GLU A 70 -20.40 -7.46 0.62
CA GLU A 70 -20.32 -6.93 -0.76
C GLU A 70 -18.87 -6.89 -1.30
N GLU A 71 -17.93 -6.73 -0.38
CA GLU A 71 -16.51 -6.51 -0.62
C GLU A 71 -15.62 -7.43 0.25
N GLY A 72 -14.33 -7.45 -0.07
CA GLY A 72 -13.32 -8.17 0.72
C GLY A 72 -12.68 -7.29 1.78
N PHE A 73 -12.10 -7.93 2.79
CA PHE A 73 -11.43 -7.27 3.90
C PHE A 73 -9.94 -7.57 3.88
N ARG A 74 -9.14 -6.65 4.43
CA ARG A 74 -7.69 -6.82 4.57
C ARG A 74 -7.36 -7.04 6.04
N ILE A 75 -6.52 -8.03 6.33
CA ILE A 75 -6.05 -8.28 7.70
C ILE A 75 -5.31 -7.07 8.27
N GLU A 76 -4.65 -6.29 7.42
CA GLU A 76 -3.96 -5.05 7.83
C GLU A 76 -4.94 -3.98 8.33
N ASP A 77 -6.22 -4.06 7.95
CA ASP A 77 -7.30 -3.18 8.43
C ASP A 77 -8.05 -3.79 9.63
N ALA A 78 -7.48 -4.79 10.31
CA ALA A 78 -8.08 -5.36 11.51
C ALA A 78 -8.37 -4.28 12.56
N ALA A 79 -9.61 -4.23 13.03
CA ALA A 79 -10.06 -3.38 14.11
C ALA A 79 -9.66 -3.93 15.49
N ALA A 80 -9.48 -5.25 15.60
CA ALA A 80 -8.94 -5.93 16.77
C ALA A 80 -8.51 -7.35 16.42
N ILE A 81 -7.55 -7.90 17.18
CA ILE A 81 -7.07 -9.27 17.05
C ILE A 81 -6.96 -9.94 18.42
N ALA A 82 -7.28 -11.23 18.49
CA ALA A 82 -6.97 -12.09 19.63
C ALA A 82 -6.12 -13.29 19.19
N LEU A 83 -5.10 -13.61 19.98
CA LEU A 83 -4.18 -14.72 19.79
C LEU A 83 -4.31 -15.70 20.97
N GLY A 84 -4.72 -16.93 20.69
CA GLY A 84 -4.78 -18.03 21.67
C GLY A 84 -3.52 -18.89 21.58
N LEU A 85 -2.80 -19.07 22.70
CA LEU A 85 -1.54 -19.81 22.75
C LEU A 85 -1.56 -20.93 23.81
N PRO A 86 -0.97 -22.11 23.53
CA PRO A 86 -0.67 -23.13 24.55
C PRO A 86 0.30 -22.63 25.61
N PRO A 87 0.24 -23.12 26.86
CA PRO A 87 1.24 -22.82 27.86
C PRO A 87 2.62 -23.31 27.40
N GLY A 88 3.67 -22.57 27.75
CA GLY A 88 5.05 -22.92 27.38
C GLY A 88 5.53 -22.38 26.02
N LEU A 89 4.67 -21.69 25.27
CA LEU A 89 5.11 -20.85 24.15
C LEU A 89 5.49 -19.45 24.64
N ASP A 90 6.42 -18.82 23.92
CA ASP A 90 6.83 -17.43 24.15
C ASP A 90 5.76 -16.46 23.61
N ALA A 91 4.85 -16.08 24.50
CA ALA A 91 3.73 -15.19 24.18
C ALA A 91 4.19 -13.79 23.75
N ASP A 92 5.27 -13.28 24.35
CA ASP A 92 5.79 -11.94 24.05
C ASP A 92 6.40 -11.92 22.65
N LYS A 93 7.21 -12.93 22.31
CA LYS A 93 7.77 -13.08 20.96
C LYS A 93 6.68 -13.19 19.90
N LEU A 94 5.69 -14.07 20.09
CA LEU A 94 4.64 -14.32 19.09
C LEU A 94 3.69 -13.12 18.95
N SER A 95 3.36 -12.44 20.05
CA SER A 95 2.53 -11.24 20.00
C SER A 95 3.26 -10.06 19.36
N ALA A 96 4.56 -9.87 19.64
CA ALA A 96 5.38 -8.87 18.96
C ALA A 96 5.49 -9.15 17.46
N TRP A 97 5.71 -10.42 17.07
CA TRP A 97 5.73 -10.85 15.67
C TRP A 97 4.42 -10.50 14.95
N LEU A 98 3.27 -10.72 15.60
CA LEU A 98 1.96 -10.42 15.05
C LEU A 98 1.70 -8.92 14.99
N ALA A 99 2.03 -8.18 16.05
CA ALA A 99 1.85 -6.73 16.13
C ALA A 99 2.59 -5.99 15.01
N ARG A 100 3.82 -6.41 14.68
CA ARG A 100 4.59 -5.85 13.55
C ARG A 100 3.88 -5.95 12.20
N ARG A 101 2.98 -6.92 12.05
CA ARG A 101 2.24 -7.21 10.80
C ARG A 101 0.88 -6.50 10.75
N MET A 102 0.52 -5.75 11.79
CA MET A 102 -0.73 -5.01 11.91
C MET A 102 -0.53 -3.49 11.81
N THR A 103 -1.65 -2.76 11.73
CA THR A 103 -1.63 -1.31 11.89
C THR A 103 -1.34 -0.94 13.36
N LEU A 104 -0.61 0.16 13.59
CA LEU A 104 -0.18 0.59 14.93
C LEU A 104 -1.35 0.78 15.92
N ALA A 105 -2.53 1.11 15.40
CA ALA A 105 -3.73 1.32 16.20
C ALA A 105 -4.54 0.03 16.47
N CYS A 106 -4.12 -1.13 15.95
CA CYS A 106 -4.86 -2.39 16.09
C CYS A 106 -4.65 -2.98 17.50
N PRO A 107 -5.69 -3.08 18.35
CA PRO A 107 -5.57 -3.71 19.64
C PRO A 107 -5.36 -5.23 19.48
N LEU A 108 -4.32 -5.76 20.14
CA LEU A 108 -4.00 -7.18 20.20
C LEU A 108 -4.22 -7.71 21.63
N GLY A 109 -5.04 -8.75 21.76
CA GLY A 109 -5.18 -9.53 22.99
C GLY A 109 -4.49 -10.89 22.89
N VAL A 110 -3.84 -11.34 23.97
CA VAL A 110 -3.26 -12.68 24.05
C VAL A 110 -3.97 -13.47 25.15
N VAL A 111 -4.35 -14.71 24.85
CA VAL A 111 -5.01 -15.65 25.77
C VAL A 111 -4.17 -16.92 25.87
N VAL A 112 -3.61 -17.19 27.04
CA VAL A 112 -2.92 -18.46 27.30
C VAL A 112 -3.95 -19.50 27.75
N ARG A 113 -4.03 -20.62 27.02
CA ARG A 113 -4.99 -21.72 27.28
C ARG A 113 -4.48 -23.06 26.74
N GLU A 114 -5.12 -24.18 27.03
CA GLU A 114 -4.78 -25.50 26.44
C GLU A 114 -5.30 -25.69 25.00
N GLY A 115 -4.54 -26.45 24.17
CA GLY A 115 -4.89 -26.77 22.76
C GLY A 115 -3.95 -26.21 21.68
N PRO A 116 -4.38 -26.08 20.40
CA PRO A 116 -3.55 -25.53 19.31
C PRO A 116 -3.49 -24.00 19.26
N ILE A 117 -2.55 -23.40 18.52
CA ILE A 117 -2.54 -21.94 18.31
C ILE A 117 -3.82 -21.50 17.57
N ALA A 118 -4.47 -20.44 18.03
CA ALA A 118 -5.71 -19.89 17.48
C ALA A 118 -5.56 -18.39 17.20
N LEU A 119 -6.13 -17.90 16.11
CA LEU A 119 -6.14 -16.49 15.75
C LEU A 119 -7.57 -16.06 15.38
N ALA A 120 -8.06 -15.00 16.00
CA ALA A 120 -9.31 -14.35 15.59
C ALA A 120 -9.05 -12.88 15.26
N ALA A 121 -9.59 -12.41 14.15
CA ALA A 121 -9.47 -11.04 13.70
C ALA A 121 -10.84 -10.45 13.39
N ALA A 122 -11.14 -9.29 13.98
CA ALA A 122 -12.27 -8.46 13.60
C ALA A 122 -11.81 -7.49 12.52
N LEU A 123 -12.34 -7.63 11.31
CA LEU A 123 -11.97 -6.84 10.14
C LEU A 123 -13.07 -5.83 9.83
N ARG A 124 -12.70 -4.57 9.63
CA ARG A 124 -13.60 -3.52 9.17
C ARG A 124 -13.05 -2.92 7.89
N HIS A 125 -13.93 -2.45 7.02
CA HIS A 125 -13.49 -1.57 5.95
C HIS A 125 -12.91 -0.31 6.59
N ARG A 126 -11.61 -0.05 6.40
CA ARG A 126 -11.11 1.33 6.47
C ARG A 126 -11.65 2.02 5.24
N VAL A 127 -12.85 2.56 5.37
CA VAL A 127 -13.51 3.22 4.27
C VAL A 127 -12.64 4.39 3.83
N GLY A 128 -12.22 4.36 2.57
CA GLY A 128 -11.47 5.42 1.91
C GLY A 128 -12.34 6.63 1.54
N PHE A 129 -13.51 6.80 2.18
CA PHE A 129 -14.31 7.99 2.01
C PHE A 129 -13.61 9.14 2.72
N ALA A 130 -13.07 10.03 1.91
CA ALA A 130 -12.34 11.17 2.39
C ALA A 130 -13.15 12.40 2.86
N PRO A 131 -14.50 12.45 2.92
CA PRO A 131 -15.18 13.51 3.67
C PRO A 131 -15.13 13.34 5.20
N ASP A 132 -15.03 12.12 5.74
CA ASP A 132 -15.05 11.88 7.20
C ASP A 132 -13.65 11.71 7.82
N ARG A 133 -12.60 11.93 7.03
CA ARG A 133 -11.23 11.78 7.52
C ARG A 133 -10.85 12.99 8.38
N ALA A 134 -10.27 12.73 9.54
CA ALA A 134 -9.69 13.77 10.38
C ALA A 134 -8.72 14.65 9.57
N ARG A 135 -8.74 15.95 9.84
CA ARG A 135 -7.80 16.90 9.23
C ARG A 135 -6.38 16.54 9.62
N TYR A 136 -5.44 16.82 8.74
CA TYR A 136 -4.03 16.67 9.05
C TYR A 136 -3.61 17.74 10.04
N GLU A 137 -3.04 17.31 11.15
CA GLU A 137 -2.52 18.16 12.22
C GLU A 137 -1.01 17.98 12.35
N ARG A 138 -0.34 19.05 12.77
CA ARG A 138 1.07 18.97 13.15
C ARG A 138 1.18 18.37 14.54
N GLN A 139 2.14 17.48 14.73
CA GLN A 139 2.46 16.92 16.05
C GLN A 139 3.23 17.95 16.89
N LEU A 140 3.51 17.60 18.15
CA LEU A 140 4.27 18.45 19.08
C LEU A 140 5.66 18.83 18.56
N ASP A 141 6.25 17.99 17.71
CA ASP A 141 7.54 18.23 17.07
C ASP A 141 7.45 19.10 15.79
N GLY A 142 6.26 19.64 15.48
CA GLY A 142 6.01 20.49 14.32
C GLY A 142 5.78 19.75 13.00
N ARG A 143 5.96 18.42 12.96
CA ARG A 143 5.82 17.64 11.71
C ARG A 143 4.38 17.21 11.48
N VAL A 144 4.00 17.05 10.22
CA VAL A 144 2.70 16.50 9.83
C VAL A 144 2.77 14.97 9.82
N ARG A 145 1.92 14.30 10.61
CA ARG A 145 1.85 12.84 10.57
C ARG A 145 0.96 12.36 9.42
N VAL A 146 1.47 11.44 8.60
CA VAL A 146 0.76 10.89 7.44
C VAL A 146 0.76 9.37 7.45
N GLU A 147 -0.29 8.75 6.89
CA GLU A 147 -0.39 7.28 6.84
C GLU A 147 0.66 6.66 5.91
N ALA A 148 1.00 7.36 4.81
CA ALA A 148 1.98 6.87 3.86
C ALA A 148 2.64 7.99 3.09
N PHE A 149 3.94 7.82 2.88
CA PHE A 149 4.78 8.65 2.03
C PHE A 149 5.53 7.76 1.05
N GLU A 150 5.54 8.10 -0.24
CA GLU A 150 6.13 7.32 -1.33
C GLU A 150 7.38 8.01 -1.85
N LEU A 151 8.39 7.19 -2.12
CA LEU A 151 9.60 7.58 -2.84
C LEU A 151 9.75 6.66 -4.05
N HIS A 152 9.99 7.24 -5.21
CA HIS A 152 10.18 6.52 -6.46
C HIS A 152 11.66 6.58 -6.89
N PRO A 153 12.54 5.72 -6.36
CA PRO A 153 13.96 5.72 -6.75
C PRO A 153 14.18 5.30 -8.20
N VAL A 154 13.19 4.64 -8.84
CA VAL A 154 13.22 4.26 -10.25
C VAL A 154 11.85 4.56 -10.86
N GLU A 155 11.80 5.23 -12.01
CA GLU A 155 10.51 5.56 -12.66
C GLU A 155 10.10 4.53 -13.74
N HIS A 156 11.08 3.90 -14.37
CA HIS A 156 10.88 2.90 -15.43
C HIS A 156 10.67 1.48 -14.86
N CYS A 157 10.05 0.61 -15.64
CA CYS A 157 9.73 -0.76 -15.24
C CYS A 157 10.06 -1.76 -16.36
N ASN A 158 10.40 -2.99 -15.99
CA ASN A 158 10.57 -4.11 -16.92
C ASN A 158 9.22 -4.70 -17.41
N LEU A 159 8.09 -4.20 -16.90
CA LEU A 159 6.73 -4.51 -17.35
C LEU A 159 6.08 -3.30 -18.03
N ARG A 160 5.08 -3.57 -18.88
CA ARG A 160 4.30 -2.54 -19.59
C ARG A 160 2.81 -2.61 -19.26
N CYS A 161 2.45 -2.65 -17.98
CA CYS A 161 1.06 -2.82 -17.56
C CYS A 161 0.16 -1.70 -18.14
N ALA A 162 -0.94 -2.08 -18.80
CA ALA A 162 -1.99 -1.11 -19.15
C ALA A 162 -2.59 -0.51 -17.87
N ASN A 163 -2.99 0.76 -17.90
CA ASN A 163 -3.47 1.51 -16.73
C ASN A 163 -2.46 1.55 -15.55
N CYS A 164 -1.16 1.36 -15.79
CA CYS A 164 -0.14 1.49 -14.76
C CYS A 164 -0.28 2.85 -14.08
N CYS A 165 -0.55 2.86 -12.78
CA CYS A 165 -0.63 4.10 -12.04
C CYS A 165 0.72 4.83 -12.18
N ASN A 166 1.87 4.25 -11.92
CA ASN A 166 3.12 5.04 -12.00
C ASN A 166 3.55 5.45 -13.43
N MET A 167 2.76 5.15 -14.46
CA MET A 167 3.02 5.46 -15.87
C MET A 167 4.39 4.99 -16.37
N SER A 168 4.98 4.04 -15.66
CA SER A 168 6.27 3.43 -15.96
C SER A 168 6.44 2.92 -17.39
N PRO A 169 5.39 2.43 -18.09
CA PRO A 169 5.53 2.06 -19.51
C PRO A 169 5.73 3.26 -20.45
N LEU A 170 5.36 4.46 -20.01
CA LEU A 170 5.30 5.68 -20.82
C LEU A 170 6.42 6.67 -20.47
N VAL A 171 7.01 6.60 -19.27
CA VAL A 171 8.13 7.45 -18.86
C VAL A 171 9.48 6.84 -19.28
N GLY A 172 10.50 7.70 -19.42
CA GLY A 172 11.85 7.27 -19.76
C GLY A 172 12.59 6.63 -18.57
N GLU A 173 13.78 6.11 -18.84
CA GLU A 173 14.67 5.64 -17.78
C GLU A 173 15.14 6.81 -16.92
N HIS A 174 14.87 6.69 -15.63
CA HIS A 174 15.32 7.62 -14.60
C HIS A 174 15.43 6.88 -13.28
N TRP A 175 16.45 7.21 -12.50
CA TRP A 175 16.61 6.79 -11.11
C TRP A 175 17.32 7.87 -10.28
N LEU A 176 17.09 7.82 -8.97
CA LEU A 176 17.78 8.66 -7.98
C LEU A 176 18.86 7.83 -7.30
N SER A 177 20.09 8.33 -7.22
CA SER A 177 21.14 7.72 -6.40
C SER A 177 20.76 7.63 -4.93
N ALA A 178 21.39 6.73 -4.17
CA ALA A 178 21.15 6.61 -2.73
C ALA A 178 21.44 7.93 -1.97
N ALA A 179 22.40 8.74 -2.44
CA ALA A 179 22.71 10.04 -1.87
C ALA A 179 21.58 11.06 -2.10
N GLU A 180 21.02 11.12 -3.32
CA GLU A 180 19.86 11.97 -3.64
C GLU A 180 18.64 11.56 -2.81
N VAL A 181 18.41 10.25 -2.67
CA VAL A 181 17.35 9.73 -1.80
C VAL A 181 17.56 10.16 -0.35
N SER A 182 18.77 10.02 0.18
CA SER A 182 19.08 10.41 1.57
C SER A 182 18.82 11.89 1.80
N ALA A 183 19.29 12.77 0.90
CA ALA A 183 19.08 14.20 0.99
C ALA A 183 17.59 14.56 0.96
N LEU A 184 16.85 13.98 0.02
CA LEU A 184 15.42 14.19 -0.13
C LEU A 184 14.63 13.71 1.11
N ALA A 185 14.96 12.53 1.62
CA ALA A 185 14.31 11.93 2.77
C ALA A 185 14.55 12.76 4.05
N ARG A 186 15.79 13.21 4.27
CA ARG A 186 16.13 14.11 5.38
C ARG A 186 15.36 15.42 5.31
N ARG A 187 15.29 16.02 4.11
CA ARG A 187 14.52 17.26 3.91
C ARG A 187 13.03 17.06 4.22
N MET A 188 12.45 15.93 3.79
CA MET A 188 11.06 15.63 4.10
C MET A 188 10.83 15.29 5.57
N ALA A 189 11.81 14.68 6.25
CA ALA A 189 11.75 14.35 7.67
C ALA A 189 11.64 15.58 8.58
N GLU A 190 12.04 16.76 8.10
CA GLU A 190 11.83 18.05 8.81
C GLU A 190 10.36 18.47 8.85
N ALA A 191 9.52 17.96 7.94
CA ALA A 191 8.15 18.42 7.76
C ALA A 191 7.08 17.34 7.90
N VAL A 192 7.43 16.08 7.64
CA VAL A 192 6.52 14.94 7.61
C VAL A 192 7.12 13.77 8.39
N VAL A 193 6.24 13.06 9.08
CA VAL A 193 6.53 11.73 9.62
C VAL A 193 5.45 10.76 9.13
N ALA A 194 5.87 9.69 8.45
CA ALA A 194 4.96 8.71 7.86
C ALA A 194 4.86 7.45 8.72
N ASP A 195 3.66 6.87 8.86
CA ASP A 195 3.51 5.54 9.47
C ASP A 195 4.23 4.47 8.64
N VAL A 196 4.25 4.64 7.31
CA VAL A 196 4.98 3.79 6.36
C VAL A 196 5.56 4.64 5.23
N VAL A 197 6.87 4.53 5.02
CA VAL A 197 7.57 4.99 3.82
C VAL A 197 7.51 3.87 2.78
N LYS A 198 7.00 4.16 1.59
CA LYS A 198 6.84 3.21 0.50
C LYS A 198 7.89 3.44 -0.57
N VAL A 199 8.74 2.45 -0.79
CA VAL A 199 9.65 2.41 -1.94
C VAL A 199 8.87 1.85 -3.12
N MET A 200 8.51 2.73 -4.04
CA MET A 200 7.60 2.51 -5.16
C MET A 200 8.26 3.05 -6.46
N GLY A 201 7.48 3.32 -7.51
CA GLY A 201 7.96 3.83 -8.79
C GLY A 201 7.60 2.90 -9.93
N GLY A 202 8.53 2.69 -10.87
CA GLY A 202 8.43 1.58 -11.81
C GLY A 202 8.77 0.26 -11.13
N GLU A 203 9.94 -0.29 -11.39
CA GLU A 203 10.43 -1.47 -10.65
C GLU A 203 11.64 -1.09 -9.78
N PRO A 204 11.48 -0.95 -8.45
CA PRO A 204 12.57 -0.60 -7.55
C PRO A 204 13.76 -1.56 -7.62
N LEU A 205 13.55 -2.86 -7.91
CA LEU A 205 14.63 -3.84 -8.00
C LEU A 205 15.50 -3.70 -9.26
N LEU A 206 15.21 -2.73 -10.13
CA LEU A 206 16.13 -2.30 -11.20
C LEU A 206 17.23 -1.36 -10.67
N HIS A 207 17.07 -0.80 -9.47
CA HIS A 207 18.05 0.12 -8.90
C HIS A 207 19.32 -0.65 -8.49
N PRO A 208 20.52 -0.24 -8.95
CA PRO A 208 21.76 -0.95 -8.66
C PRO A 208 22.13 -0.97 -7.17
N GLU A 209 21.70 0.06 -6.43
CA GLU A 209 21.98 0.27 -5.01
C GLU A 209 20.68 0.28 -4.17
N ILE A 210 19.73 -0.61 -4.49
CA ILE A 210 18.40 -0.59 -3.84
C ILE A 210 18.48 -0.76 -2.32
N ALA A 211 19.42 -1.56 -1.81
CA ALA A 211 19.60 -1.74 -0.37
C ALA A 211 20.02 -0.42 0.31
N GLN A 212 20.95 0.32 -0.31
CA GLN A 212 21.42 1.62 0.20
C GLN A 212 20.31 2.67 0.16
N VAL A 213 19.45 2.66 -0.86
CA VAL A 213 18.24 3.49 -0.93
C VAL A 213 17.31 3.22 0.26
N VAL A 214 17.08 1.94 0.60
CA VAL A 214 16.23 1.55 1.73
C VAL A 214 16.87 1.96 3.07
N TRP A 215 18.17 1.75 3.24
CA TRP A 215 18.91 2.20 4.43
C TRP A 215 18.84 3.72 4.62
N ALA A 216 19.05 4.50 3.55
CA ALA A 216 18.95 5.94 3.59
C ALA A 216 17.57 6.44 4.05
N LEU A 217 16.49 5.75 3.65
CA LEU A 217 15.14 6.05 4.12
C LEU A 217 14.95 5.75 5.60
N ARG A 218 15.43 4.58 6.07
CA ARG A 218 15.36 4.20 7.49
C ARG A 218 16.07 5.18 8.40
N GLU A 219 17.27 5.59 8.00
CA GLU A 219 18.12 6.50 8.78
C GLU A 219 17.62 7.95 8.77
N SER A 220 16.75 8.33 7.82
CA SER A 220 16.28 9.71 7.69
C SER A 220 15.29 10.15 8.77
N GLY A 221 14.60 9.21 9.43
CA GLY A 221 13.51 9.51 10.36
C GLY A 221 12.23 10.05 9.70
N VAL A 222 12.09 9.96 8.38
CA VAL A 222 10.90 10.40 7.63
C VAL A 222 9.68 9.50 7.85
N GLY A 223 9.86 8.31 8.42
CA GLY A 223 8.76 7.46 8.84
C GLY A 223 9.18 6.27 9.68
N ASP A 224 8.18 5.59 10.25
CA ASP A 224 8.38 4.54 11.26
C ASP A 224 8.87 3.22 10.66
N ARG A 225 8.49 2.94 9.40
CA ARG A 225 8.79 1.69 8.69
C ARG A 225 9.00 1.94 7.21
N VAL A 226 9.84 1.12 6.58
CA VAL A 226 10.06 1.13 5.13
C VAL A 226 9.50 -0.13 4.49
N ARG A 227 8.56 0.05 3.57
CA ARG A 227 7.95 -1.00 2.77
C ARG A 227 8.36 -0.86 1.31
N LEU A 228 8.94 -1.90 0.74
CA LEU A 228 9.24 -1.94 -0.70
C LEU A 228 8.14 -2.68 -1.48
N PHE A 229 7.79 -2.15 -2.65
CA PHE A 229 6.85 -2.77 -3.58
C PHE A 229 7.59 -3.20 -4.84
N THR A 230 7.32 -4.42 -5.31
CA THR A 230 7.97 -4.99 -6.50
C THR A 230 7.00 -5.88 -7.27
N ASN A 231 7.23 -6.03 -8.57
CA ASN A 231 6.59 -7.08 -9.37
C ASN A 231 7.16 -8.48 -9.10
N GLY A 232 8.25 -8.58 -8.32
CA GLY A 232 8.82 -9.83 -7.81
C GLY A 232 9.71 -10.60 -8.80
N LEU A 233 9.79 -10.18 -10.06
CA LEU A 233 10.51 -10.94 -11.10
C LEU A 233 12.02 -10.96 -10.89
N LEU A 234 12.56 -9.96 -10.17
CA LEU A 234 13.99 -9.78 -9.90
C LEU A 234 14.40 -10.23 -8.48
N LEU A 235 13.49 -10.79 -7.68
CA LEU A 235 13.80 -11.18 -6.30
C LEU A 235 14.90 -12.25 -6.19
N ARG A 236 15.04 -13.11 -7.21
CA ARG A 236 16.06 -14.16 -7.21
C ARG A 236 17.49 -13.62 -7.22
N SER A 237 17.72 -12.41 -7.74
CA SER A 237 19.04 -11.78 -7.79
C SER A 237 19.35 -10.91 -6.56
N MET A 238 18.41 -10.77 -5.62
CA MET A 238 18.62 -9.92 -4.45
C MET A 238 19.54 -10.58 -3.43
N LYS A 239 20.54 -9.81 -2.98
CA LYS A 239 21.54 -10.21 -1.98
C LYS A 239 20.96 -10.12 -0.56
N GLU A 240 21.71 -10.62 0.41
CA GLU A 240 21.31 -10.60 1.82
C GLU A 240 21.05 -9.18 2.35
N GLU A 241 21.94 -8.25 2.01
CA GLU A 241 21.84 -6.84 2.37
C GLU A 241 20.49 -6.20 2.01
N PHE A 242 19.87 -6.62 0.90
CA PHE A 242 18.53 -6.16 0.53
C PHE A 242 17.48 -6.62 1.54
N TRP A 243 17.51 -7.88 1.96
CA TRP A 243 16.55 -8.42 2.91
C TRP A 243 16.75 -7.83 4.32
N GLU A 244 18.00 -7.63 4.72
CA GLU A 244 18.38 -6.97 5.98
C GLU A 244 17.89 -5.52 6.05
N SER A 245 17.80 -4.84 4.89
CA SER A 245 17.36 -3.44 4.83
C SER A 245 15.85 -3.26 5.02
N LEU A 246 15.02 -4.29 4.85
CA LEU A 246 13.56 -4.13 4.75
C LEU A 246 12.84 -4.34 6.09
N ASP A 247 11.83 -3.50 6.38
CA ASP A 247 10.79 -3.88 7.34
C ASP A 247 9.73 -4.74 6.67
N GLU A 248 9.32 -4.35 5.47
CA GLU A 248 8.19 -4.95 4.78
C GLU A 248 8.41 -5.05 3.26
N LEU A 249 7.92 -6.14 2.66
CA LEU A 249 7.97 -6.38 1.22
C LEU A 249 6.58 -6.71 0.69
N THR A 250 6.13 -5.98 -0.32
CA THR A 250 4.90 -6.30 -1.07
C THR A 250 5.23 -6.73 -2.49
N ILE A 251 4.83 -7.94 -2.85
CA ILE A 251 4.97 -8.51 -4.19
C ILE A 251 3.63 -8.42 -4.90
N SER A 252 3.59 -7.68 -6.01
CA SER A 252 2.43 -7.65 -6.92
C SER A 252 2.63 -8.70 -8.01
N SER A 253 1.99 -9.86 -7.86
CA SER A 253 2.03 -10.94 -8.85
C SER A 253 0.92 -10.77 -9.87
N TYR A 254 1.26 -10.14 -11.00
CA TYR A 254 0.32 -9.81 -12.06
C TYR A 254 -0.10 -11.03 -12.89
N SER A 255 -1.37 -11.14 -13.25
CA SER A 255 -1.90 -12.25 -14.08
C SER A 255 -1.19 -12.40 -15.42
N SER A 256 -0.75 -11.30 -16.04
CA SER A 256 -0.02 -11.30 -17.31
C SER A 256 1.50 -11.44 -17.16
N ALA A 257 2.01 -11.53 -15.93
CA ALA A 257 3.42 -11.75 -15.61
C ALA A 257 3.55 -12.34 -14.19
N PRO A 258 3.02 -13.56 -13.95
CA PRO A 258 2.94 -14.11 -12.61
C PRO A 258 4.32 -14.44 -12.07
N VAL A 259 4.51 -14.21 -10.77
CA VAL A 259 5.75 -14.61 -10.09
C VAL A 259 5.79 -16.13 -10.00
N LYS A 260 6.90 -16.74 -10.41
CA LYS A 260 7.06 -18.20 -10.39
C LYS A 260 6.97 -18.72 -8.95
N PRO A 261 6.33 -19.88 -8.70
CA PRO A 261 6.22 -20.45 -7.35
C PRO A 261 7.56 -20.57 -6.61
N ALA A 262 8.62 -20.99 -7.29
CA ALA A 262 9.96 -21.09 -6.69
C ALA A 262 10.52 -19.75 -6.19
N ILE A 263 10.16 -18.62 -6.83
CA ILE A 263 10.56 -17.28 -6.38
C ILE A 263 9.75 -16.87 -5.15
N LEU A 264 8.45 -17.21 -5.10
CA LEU A 264 7.62 -16.96 -3.94
C LEU A 264 8.10 -17.75 -2.72
N GLU A 265 8.49 -19.02 -2.90
CA GLU A 265 9.06 -19.83 -1.82
C GLU A 265 10.39 -19.26 -1.32
N LEU A 266 11.27 -18.83 -2.23
CA LEU A 266 12.49 -18.10 -1.87
C LEU A 266 12.17 -16.84 -1.04
N ALA A 267 11.22 -16.03 -1.50
CA ALA A 267 10.83 -14.79 -0.82
C ALA A 267 10.25 -15.08 0.58
N ARG A 268 9.42 -16.11 0.74
CA ARG A 268 8.90 -16.55 2.04
C ARG A 268 10.01 -17.02 2.98
N ALA A 269 10.97 -17.79 2.47
CA ALA A 269 12.12 -18.24 3.26
C ALA A 269 12.99 -17.07 3.72
N LYS A 270 13.31 -16.14 2.82
CA LYS A 270 14.11 -14.95 3.13
C LYS A 270 13.38 -13.99 4.07
N ALA A 271 12.10 -13.74 3.84
CA ALA A 271 11.31 -12.90 4.73
C ALA A 271 11.24 -13.45 6.16
N ARG A 272 11.14 -14.78 6.32
CA ARG A 272 11.24 -15.41 7.65
C ARG A 272 12.63 -15.26 8.27
N GLN A 273 13.68 -15.50 7.47
CA GLN A 273 15.07 -15.41 7.93
C GLN A 273 15.40 -14.01 8.47
N HIS A 274 14.86 -12.96 7.85
CA HIS A 274 15.17 -11.55 8.14
C HIS A 274 14.07 -10.81 8.93
N ASP A 275 13.03 -11.52 9.36
CA ASP A 275 11.81 -10.94 9.96
C ASP A 275 11.19 -9.78 9.15
N VAL A 276 11.17 -9.95 7.82
CA VAL A 276 10.48 -9.03 6.89
C VAL A 276 8.99 -9.38 6.85
N VAL A 277 8.13 -8.37 6.95
CA VAL A 277 6.68 -8.55 6.73
C VAL A 277 6.42 -8.72 5.24
N LEU A 278 6.09 -9.95 4.83
CA LEU A 278 5.78 -10.26 3.43
C LEU A 278 4.28 -10.18 3.12
N ASN A 279 3.96 -9.50 2.03
CA ASN A 279 2.63 -9.47 1.43
C ASN A 279 2.72 -9.88 -0.04
N VAL A 280 2.01 -10.93 -0.45
CA VAL A 280 1.94 -11.35 -1.85
C VAL A 280 0.52 -11.09 -2.35
N LYS A 281 0.41 -10.20 -3.33
CA LYS A 281 -0.87 -9.78 -3.92
C LYS A 281 -1.00 -10.36 -5.33
N PRO A 282 -1.88 -11.35 -5.53
CA PRO A 282 -2.36 -11.66 -6.87
C PRO A 282 -3.06 -10.42 -7.44
N VAL A 283 -2.73 -10.05 -8.67
CA VAL A 283 -3.34 -8.91 -9.35
C VAL A 283 -3.86 -9.36 -10.70
N ASP A 284 -5.18 -9.47 -10.81
CA ASP A 284 -5.90 -9.90 -12.01
C ASP A 284 -6.47 -8.72 -12.82
N SER A 285 -6.61 -7.56 -12.19
CA SER A 285 -7.28 -6.39 -12.72
C SER A 285 -6.73 -5.09 -12.11
N PHE A 286 -6.90 -3.99 -12.83
CA PHE A 286 -6.56 -2.63 -12.38
C PHE A 286 -7.79 -1.72 -12.46
N ASN A 287 -7.94 -0.87 -11.46
CA ASN A 287 -8.80 0.29 -11.57
C ASN A 287 -8.14 1.33 -12.49
N GLN A 288 -8.91 1.85 -13.43
CA GLN A 288 -8.49 2.97 -14.26
C GLN A 288 -8.45 4.23 -13.40
N VAL A 289 -7.25 4.71 -13.07
CA VAL A 289 -7.10 5.94 -12.29
C VAL A 289 -6.94 7.14 -13.22
N LEU A 290 -6.20 6.97 -14.32
CA LEU A 290 -5.98 8.00 -15.33
C LEU A 290 -7.07 7.93 -16.40
N SER A 291 -7.55 9.10 -16.84
CA SER A 291 -8.49 9.27 -17.94
C SER A 291 -7.80 10.08 -19.04
N PRO A 292 -7.80 9.63 -20.30
CA PRO A 292 -7.36 10.46 -21.41
C PRO A 292 -8.38 11.54 -21.79
N ARG A 293 -9.58 11.52 -21.19
CA ARG A 293 -10.62 12.53 -21.44
C ARG A 293 -10.54 13.66 -20.43
N TYR A 294 -10.78 14.89 -20.89
CA TYR A 294 -10.80 16.07 -20.04
C TYR A 294 -12.16 16.23 -19.35
N GLU A 295 -12.18 16.32 -18.03
CA GLU A 295 -13.40 16.55 -17.25
C GLU A 295 -13.70 18.05 -17.10
N ALA A 296 -14.61 18.57 -17.93
CA ALA A 296 -15.02 19.98 -17.89
C ALA A 296 -15.95 20.32 -16.72
N ASP A 297 -16.64 19.36 -16.11
CA ASP A 297 -17.56 19.60 -14.99
C ASP A 297 -16.77 19.74 -13.66
N ASP A 298 -16.77 20.97 -13.13
CA ASP A 298 -16.15 21.30 -11.85
C ASP A 298 -16.77 20.54 -10.67
N GLY A 299 -18.09 20.33 -10.70
CA GLY A 299 -18.81 19.58 -9.68
C GLY A 299 -18.43 18.11 -9.70
N ARG A 300 -18.26 17.50 -10.89
CA ARG A 300 -17.78 16.12 -11.01
C ARG A 300 -16.33 16.00 -10.56
N THR A 301 -15.46 16.91 -10.99
CA THR A 301 -14.06 16.96 -10.55
C THR A 301 -13.95 17.10 -9.03
N ARG A 302 -14.79 17.95 -8.41
CA ARG A 302 -14.86 18.10 -6.96
C ARG A 302 -15.28 16.82 -6.26
N ARG A 303 -16.37 16.16 -6.71
CA ARG A 303 -16.80 14.86 -6.15
C ARG A 303 -15.72 13.80 -6.25
N THR A 304 -15.05 13.70 -7.40
CA THR A 304 -13.91 12.78 -7.59
C THR A 304 -12.78 13.09 -6.62
N PHE A 305 -12.39 14.36 -6.51
CA PHE A 305 -11.34 14.78 -5.58
C PHE A 305 -11.70 14.42 -4.14
N GLU A 306 -12.89 14.81 -3.67
CA GLU A 306 -13.38 14.61 -2.30
C GLU A 306 -13.48 13.14 -1.90
N ARG A 307 -13.79 12.23 -2.84
CA ARG A 307 -13.87 10.78 -2.60
C ARG A 307 -12.54 10.04 -2.78
N CYS A 308 -11.53 10.69 -3.36
CA CYS A 308 -10.31 10.00 -3.76
C CYS A 308 -9.44 9.59 -2.57
N TRP A 309 -9.44 8.29 -2.25
CA TRP A 309 -8.59 7.71 -1.20
C TRP A 309 -7.08 7.76 -1.52
N LEU A 310 -6.69 7.84 -2.79
CA LEU A 310 -5.28 7.87 -3.21
C LEU A 310 -4.54 9.10 -2.66
N ARG A 311 -5.23 10.24 -2.52
CA ARG A 311 -4.62 11.49 -1.98
C ARG A 311 -4.13 11.35 -0.54
N HIS A 312 -4.57 10.29 0.13
CA HIS A 312 -4.29 10.04 1.53
C HIS A 312 -3.27 8.93 1.76
N ARG A 313 -2.91 8.20 0.71
CA ARG A 313 -2.08 6.98 0.77
C ARG A 313 -0.94 6.96 -0.24
N CYS A 314 -0.94 7.84 -1.23
CA CYS A 314 0.05 7.87 -2.30
C CYS A 314 0.76 9.23 -2.39
N MET A 315 1.02 9.84 -1.23
CA MET A 315 1.76 11.09 -1.17
C MET A 315 3.18 10.85 -1.63
N VAL A 316 3.72 11.67 -2.52
CA VAL A 316 5.00 11.39 -3.16
C VAL A 316 5.79 12.68 -3.33
N VAL A 317 7.11 12.58 -3.28
CA VAL A 317 8.00 13.67 -3.65
C VAL A 317 8.62 13.39 -5.02
N ARG A 318 8.59 14.39 -5.90
CA ARG A 318 9.12 14.29 -7.26
C ARG A 318 9.48 15.67 -7.80
N GLY A 319 10.64 15.81 -8.46
CA GLY A 319 11.06 17.06 -9.08
C GLY A 319 11.09 18.26 -8.11
N GLY A 320 11.56 18.05 -6.88
CA GLY A 320 11.62 19.10 -5.84
C GLY A 320 10.26 19.52 -5.28
N ARG A 321 9.20 18.72 -5.48
CA ARG A 321 7.85 19.03 -4.99
C ARG A 321 7.21 17.85 -4.30
N PHE A 322 6.47 18.12 -3.23
CA PHE A 322 5.59 17.18 -2.55
C PHE A 322 4.19 17.21 -3.18
N PHE A 323 3.62 16.03 -3.43
CA PHE A 323 2.29 15.84 -3.99
C PHE A 323 1.47 14.94 -3.09
N THR A 324 0.16 15.17 -3.02
CA THR A 324 -0.77 14.34 -2.22
C THR A 324 -1.04 13.00 -2.92
N CYS A 325 -0.81 12.92 -4.24
CA CYS A 325 -1.00 11.70 -5.02
C CYS A 325 0.03 11.58 -6.15
N THR A 326 0.32 10.35 -6.56
CA THR A 326 1.19 10.07 -7.72
C THR A 326 0.63 10.61 -9.04
N ARG A 327 -0.68 10.82 -9.17
CA ARG A 327 -1.28 11.36 -10.42
C ARG A 327 -0.78 12.77 -10.72
N ALA A 328 -0.84 13.63 -9.71
CA ALA A 328 -0.38 15.01 -9.82
C ALA A 328 1.13 15.08 -10.06
N ALA A 329 1.90 14.21 -9.41
CA ALA A 329 3.36 14.15 -9.54
C ALA A 329 3.84 13.85 -10.97
N TYR A 330 3.09 13.01 -11.70
CA TYR A 330 3.40 12.64 -13.08
C TYR A 330 2.51 13.34 -14.14
N ALA A 331 1.70 14.32 -13.74
CA ALA A 331 0.76 14.96 -14.65
C ALA A 331 1.45 15.69 -15.83
N GLY A 332 2.72 16.10 -15.67
CA GLY A 332 3.49 16.71 -16.76
C GLY A 332 3.80 15.70 -17.85
N GLU A 333 4.31 14.54 -17.48
CA GLU A 333 4.60 13.42 -18.37
C GLU A 333 3.32 12.89 -19.00
N PHE A 334 2.22 12.87 -18.25
CA PHE A 334 0.91 12.51 -18.78
C PHE A 334 0.55 13.40 -19.99
N LEU A 335 0.55 14.72 -19.80
CA LEU A 335 0.18 15.67 -20.87
C LEU A 335 1.13 15.62 -22.06
N GLN A 336 2.38 15.20 -21.86
CA GLN A 336 3.37 15.10 -22.93
C GLN A 336 3.32 13.77 -23.68
N ARG A 337 3.01 12.67 -22.98
CA ARG A 337 3.28 11.31 -23.49
C ARG A 337 2.03 10.47 -23.70
N VAL A 338 0.89 10.86 -23.13
CA VAL A 338 -0.36 10.13 -23.27
C VAL A 338 -1.18 10.72 -24.41
N ARG A 339 -1.85 9.87 -25.21
CA ARG A 339 -2.91 10.33 -26.12
C ARG A 339 -4.13 10.71 -25.29
N HIS A 340 -4.45 11.99 -25.29
CA HIS A 340 -5.50 12.57 -24.46
C HIS A 340 -6.22 13.68 -25.21
N GLU A 341 -7.47 13.93 -24.82
CA GLU A 341 -8.24 15.09 -25.23
C GLU A 341 -7.55 16.36 -24.73
N ALA A 342 -7.37 17.34 -25.61
CA ALA A 342 -6.82 18.63 -25.23
C ALA A 342 -7.76 19.34 -24.23
N PRO A 343 -7.22 20.13 -23.29
CA PRO A 343 -8.06 20.98 -22.46
C PRO A 343 -8.84 21.98 -23.35
N PRO A 344 -10.03 22.44 -22.93
CA PRO A 344 -10.88 23.34 -23.74
C PRO A 344 -10.29 24.72 -24.05
N SER A 345 -9.10 25.02 -23.51
CA SER A 345 -8.42 26.30 -23.65
C SER A 345 -7.11 26.11 -24.40
N ASP A 346 -6.76 27.07 -25.26
CA ASP A 346 -5.45 27.15 -25.90
C ASP A 346 -4.31 27.41 -24.89
N THR A 347 -4.65 27.75 -23.64
CA THR A 347 -3.68 27.92 -22.56
C THR A 347 -3.38 26.58 -21.90
N PRO A 348 -2.09 26.23 -21.66
CA PRO A 348 -1.73 25.03 -20.93
C PRO A 348 -2.42 24.95 -19.56
N LEU A 349 -2.82 23.72 -19.17
CA LEU A 349 -3.41 23.46 -17.87
C LEU A 349 -2.44 23.90 -16.75
N ASP A 350 -2.86 24.88 -15.94
CA ASP A 350 -2.05 25.36 -14.81
C ASP A 350 -1.99 24.32 -13.69
N ARG A 351 -0.80 23.77 -13.48
CA ARG A 351 -0.50 22.75 -12.45
C ARG A 351 0.41 23.30 -11.35
N THR A 352 0.63 24.61 -11.27
CA THR A 352 1.50 25.20 -10.25
C THR A 352 1.01 24.89 -8.83
N GLY A 353 -0.31 24.82 -8.63
CA GLY A 353 -0.95 24.45 -7.37
C GLY A 353 -1.06 22.95 -7.10
N ASP A 354 -0.58 22.07 -8.00
CA ASP A 354 -0.77 20.63 -7.85
C ASP A 354 0.17 19.97 -6.83
N GLY A 355 1.22 20.67 -6.41
CA GLY A 355 2.15 20.22 -5.37
C GLY A 355 2.79 21.39 -4.64
N VAL A 356 3.53 21.08 -3.57
CA VAL A 356 4.22 22.05 -2.71
C VAL A 356 5.72 21.95 -2.97
N ALA A 357 6.40 23.06 -3.25
CA ALA A 357 7.86 23.06 -3.35
C ALA A 357 8.48 22.62 -2.02
N ILE A 358 9.44 21.70 -2.06
CA ILE A 358 10.10 21.20 -0.84
C ILE A 358 11.16 22.18 -0.34
N GLU A 359 11.65 23.09 -1.17
CA GLU A 359 12.60 24.12 -0.75
C GLU A 359 11.91 25.30 -0.04
N GLY A 360 12.65 25.99 0.84
CA GLY A 360 12.18 27.17 1.56
C GLY A 360 11.62 26.94 2.96
N VAL A 361 11.17 28.01 3.61
CA VAL A 361 10.74 28.01 5.03
C VAL A 361 9.33 27.44 5.22
N GLU A 362 8.99 27.05 6.45
CA GLU A 362 7.65 26.59 6.85
C GLU A 362 7.10 25.41 6.02
N LEU A 363 7.97 24.47 5.63
CA LEU A 363 7.58 23.33 4.77
C LEU A 363 6.42 22.53 5.37
N ALA A 364 6.46 22.26 6.69
CA ALA A 364 5.40 21.52 7.39
C ALA A 364 4.04 22.21 7.30
N GLU A 365 4.00 23.54 7.48
CA GLU A 365 2.77 24.32 7.39
C GLU A 365 2.20 24.28 5.98
N ARG A 366 3.05 24.49 4.96
CA ARG A 366 2.60 24.45 3.56
C ARG A 366 2.07 23.08 3.16
N ILE A 367 2.73 22.00 3.60
CA ILE A 367 2.26 20.63 3.39
C ILE A 367 0.92 20.41 4.11
N GLN A 368 0.78 20.84 5.36
CA GLN A 368 -0.47 20.69 6.11
C GLN A 368 -1.63 21.42 5.42
N ALA A 369 -1.42 22.67 5.00
CA ALA A 369 -2.42 23.46 4.29
C ALA A 369 -2.83 22.79 2.98
N TYR A 370 -1.85 22.30 2.22
CA TYR A 370 -2.07 21.58 0.97
C TYR A 370 -2.82 20.25 1.16
N LEU A 371 -2.49 19.46 2.19
CA LEU A 371 -3.16 18.19 2.49
C LEU A 371 -4.62 18.39 2.96
N ASN A 372 -4.92 19.53 3.59
CA ASN A 372 -6.25 19.90 4.07
C ASN A 372 -7.07 20.73 3.07
N ARG A 373 -6.59 20.91 1.84
CA ARG A 373 -7.32 21.68 0.82
C ARG A 373 -8.64 21.00 0.44
N SER A 374 -9.64 21.81 0.12
CA SER A 374 -10.91 21.36 -0.46
C SER A 374 -10.95 21.49 -1.99
N ALA A 375 -10.15 22.39 -2.56
CA ALA A 375 -10.09 22.59 -4.00
C ALA A 375 -9.40 21.40 -4.70
N PRO A 376 -9.96 20.86 -5.79
CA PRO A 376 -9.30 19.83 -6.59
C PRO A 376 -7.96 20.26 -7.15
N LEU A 377 -7.15 19.29 -7.56
CA LEU A 377 -5.91 19.51 -8.32
C LEU A 377 -6.27 19.68 -9.81
N ALA A 378 -5.45 20.40 -10.56
CA ALA A 378 -5.59 20.49 -12.01
C ALA A 378 -5.46 19.10 -12.66
N ALA A 379 -4.52 18.27 -12.18
CA ALA A 379 -4.40 16.87 -12.60
C ALA A 379 -5.67 16.03 -12.38
N CYS A 380 -6.61 16.45 -11.52
CA CYS A 380 -7.87 15.72 -11.33
C CYS A 380 -8.78 15.76 -12.57
N ARG A 381 -8.55 16.70 -13.50
CA ARG A 381 -9.31 16.80 -14.77
C ARG A 381 -9.11 15.62 -15.71
N TYR A 382 -8.01 14.87 -15.54
CA TYR A 382 -7.67 13.68 -16.32
C TYR A 382 -7.65 12.41 -15.44
N CYS A 383 -8.53 12.36 -14.43
CA CYS A 383 -8.47 11.34 -13.39
C CYS A 383 -9.86 10.88 -12.95
N PHE A 384 -10.02 9.57 -12.77
CA PHE A 384 -11.20 8.97 -12.15
C PHE A 384 -11.09 8.88 -10.62
N GLY A 385 -9.97 9.33 -10.04
CA GLY A 385 -9.69 9.19 -8.61
C GLY A 385 -9.46 7.73 -8.22
N GLY A 386 -9.73 7.41 -6.96
CA GLY A 386 -9.51 6.07 -6.40
C GLY A 386 -10.56 5.02 -6.78
N ASP A 387 -11.66 5.44 -7.41
CA ASP A 387 -12.88 4.65 -7.62
C ASP A 387 -13.19 4.44 -9.12
N GLY A 388 -12.19 4.55 -10.00
CA GLY A 388 -12.39 4.37 -11.43
C GLY A 388 -12.72 2.92 -11.83
N PRO A 389 -13.24 2.71 -13.05
CA PRO A 389 -13.69 1.40 -13.51
C PRO A 389 -12.55 0.39 -13.55
N SER A 390 -12.84 -0.86 -13.21
CA SER A 390 -11.84 -1.95 -13.23
C SER A 390 -11.76 -2.63 -14.61
N GLU A 391 -10.56 -3.01 -15.00
CA GLU A 391 -10.26 -3.74 -16.24
C GLU A 391 -9.30 -4.90 -15.95
N PRO A 392 -9.45 -6.06 -16.60
CA PRO A 392 -8.47 -7.14 -16.51
C PRO A 392 -7.06 -6.64 -16.81
N HIS A 393 -6.08 -7.15 -16.07
CA HIS A 393 -4.69 -6.77 -16.23
C HIS A 393 -4.07 -7.39 -17.48
N TYR A 394 -3.36 -6.58 -18.26
CA TYR A 394 -2.57 -7.01 -19.42
C TYR A 394 -1.38 -6.08 -19.65
N GLN A 395 -0.47 -6.50 -20.52
CA GLN A 395 0.64 -5.67 -20.96
C GLN A 395 0.36 -5.01 -22.31
N LEU A 396 0.72 -3.74 -22.40
CA LEU A 396 0.86 -3.01 -23.65
C LEU A 396 2.02 -3.57 -24.47
N SER A 397 1.85 -3.57 -25.78
CA SER A 397 2.97 -3.72 -26.72
C SER A 397 3.89 -2.50 -26.65
N ARG A 398 5.11 -2.64 -27.17
CA ARG A 398 6.04 -1.51 -27.28
C ARG A 398 5.48 -0.40 -28.16
N ALA A 399 4.78 -0.75 -29.24
CA ALA A 399 4.15 0.20 -30.13
C ALA A 399 3.02 0.97 -29.43
N GLU A 400 2.18 0.30 -28.64
CA GLU A 400 1.12 0.96 -27.86
C GLU A 400 1.68 1.92 -26.82
N ALA A 401 2.72 1.50 -26.08
CA ALA A 401 3.38 2.36 -25.11
C ALA A 401 4.05 3.58 -25.76
N ALA A 402 4.79 3.37 -26.85
CA ALA A 402 5.41 4.45 -27.63
C ALA A 402 4.37 5.40 -28.26
N ALA A 403 3.19 4.87 -28.59
CA ALA A 403 2.07 5.64 -29.06
C ALA A 403 1.34 6.42 -27.96
N GLY A 404 1.68 6.26 -26.67
CA GLY A 404 1.00 6.97 -25.59
C GLY A 404 -0.35 6.38 -25.19
N VAL A 405 -0.59 5.10 -25.46
CA VAL A 405 -1.83 4.41 -25.09
C VAL A 405 -1.81 4.05 -23.61
N LEU A 406 -2.81 4.49 -22.84
CA LEU A 406 -3.01 4.05 -21.44
C LEU A 406 -3.59 2.65 -21.34
N SER A 407 -4.66 2.42 -22.11
CA SER A 407 -5.36 1.14 -22.25
C SER A 407 -6.09 1.09 -23.58
N ARG A 408 -6.35 -0.12 -24.08
CA ARG A 408 -7.07 -0.36 -25.33
C ARG A 408 -8.54 0.08 -25.27
N LYS A 409 -9.13 0.08 -24.07
CA LYS A 409 -10.53 0.53 -23.85
C LYS A 409 -10.66 2.05 -23.79
N LEU A 410 -9.58 2.75 -23.46
CA LEU A 410 -9.53 4.19 -23.35
C LEU A 410 -8.94 4.85 -24.60
N LEU A 411 -8.89 4.15 -25.74
CA LEU A 411 -8.51 4.76 -27.01
C LEU A 411 -9.46 5.94 -27.28
N VAL A 412 -8.90 7.14 -27.25
CA VAL A 412 -9.57 8.37 -27.69
C VAL A 412 -9.96 8.14 -29.15
N LEU A 413 -11.26 8.27 -29.45
CA LEU A 413 -11.80 8.26 -30.81
C LEU A 413 -11.32 9.51 -31.55
#